data_AF-A0A6L6G9F0-F1
#
_entry.id   AF-A0A6L6G9F0-F1
#
_cell.length_a   1.000
_cell.length_b   1.000
_cell.length_c   1.000
_cell.angle_alpha   90.00
_cell.angle_beta   90.00
_cell.angle_gamma   90.00
#
_symmetry.space_group_name_H-M   'P 1'
#
loop_
_entity.id
_entity.type
_entity.pdbx_description
1 polymer ?
#
loop_
_entity_poly.entity_id
_entity_poly.type
_entity_poly.pdbx_seq_one_letter_code
_entity_poly.pdbx_strand_id
1 'polypeptide(L)'
;MKKLISLGLISLSATLLVACSNNSSSTSDAKKNDKTVQSSKPSEAKKEEPKIPMEYKTALTKAGQYLDTVGMSKAGLETQLIDIEKFSPEAAKYAVENVKADWNQQALKKGKDYVKTVAMSPEAVREQLVTFEHFTQEEADFAVANLDK
;
A
#
# COMPACT_ATOMS: atom_id res chain seq x y z
N MET A 1 30.34 24.56 3.01
CA MET A 1 31.09 24.85 1.77
C MET A 1 30.37 24.18 0.62
N LYS A 2 29.73 24.97 -0.25
CA LYS A 2 28.92 24.50 -1.39
C LYS A 2 29.86 24.38 -2.58
N LYS A 3 29.98 23.20 -3.19
CA LYS A 3 30.62 23.03 -4.51
C LYS A 3 29.56 22.57 -5.51
N LEU A 4 29.14 23.53 -6.32
CA LEU A 4 28.36 23.34 -7.53
C LEU A 4 29.32 22.90 -8.64
N ILE A 5 29.02 21.79 -9.31
CA ILE A 5 29.64 21.47 -10.59
C ILE A 5 28.52 21.41 -11.64
N SER A 6 28.77 22.21 -12.67
CA SER A 6 27.90 22.66 -13.73
C SER A 6 27.87 21.66 -14.90
N LEU A 7 26.67 21.54 -15.48
CA LEU A 7 26.32 21.32 -16.88
C LEU A 7 27.11 20.29 -17.71
N GLY A 8 26.42 19.20 -18.05
CA GLY A 8 26.59 18.46 -19.30
C GLY A 8 25.25 18.41 -20.04
N LEU A 9 25.07 19.32 -21.00
CA LEU A 9 24.02 19.30 -22.02
C LEU A 9 24.39 18.32 -23.14
N ILE A 10 23.38 17.90 -23.92
CA ILE A 10 23.41 17.24 -25.24
C ILE A 10 23.14 15.73 -25.20
N SER A 11 21.87 15.36 -25.44
CA SER A 11 21.50 14.70 -26.70
C SER A 11 19.99 14.63 -26.81
N LEU A 12 19.46 15.55 -27.61
CA LEU A 12 18.09 15.56 -28.11
C LEU A 12 18.03 14.52 -29.24
N SER A 13 17.46 13.34 -28.97
CA SER A 13 17.16 12.35 -30.01
C SER A 13 15.67 12.33 -30.28
N ALA A 14 15.34 12.66 -31.52
CA ALA A 14 14.02 12.99 -32.02
C ALA A 14 13.04 11.80 -32.04
N THR A 15 11.78 12.18 -31.87
CA THR A 15 10.53 11.43 -32.03
C THR A 15 10.39 10.67 -33.35
N LEU A 16 9.75 9.50 -33.29
CA LEU A 16 8.82 9.05 -34.32
C LEU A 16 7.52 8.55 -33.65
N LEU A 17 6.48 9.37 -33.76
CA LEU A 17 5.09 8.99 -33.59
C LEU A 17 4.67 8.19 -34.82
N VAL A 18 4.28 6.93 -34.64
CA VAL A 18 3.51 6.19 -35.64
C VAL A 18 2.04 6.38 -35.31
N ALA A 19 1.40 7.29 -36.04
CA ALA A 19 -0.04 7.40 -36.15
C ALA A 19 -0.47 6.68 -37.43
N CYS A 20 -1.27 5.61 -37.30
CA CYS A 20 -1.99 5.04 -38.41
C CYS A 20 -3.37 5.71 -38.50
N SER A 21 -3.62 6.38 -39.62
CA SER A 21 -4.90 6.96 -40.02
C SER A 21 -5.59 6.04 -41.03
N ASN A 22 -6.92 5.89 -40.91
CA ASN A 22 -7.95 6.00 -41.97
C ASN A 22 -9.24 5.28 -41.54
N ASN A 23 -10.33 6.01 -41.30
CA ASN A 23 -11.32 6.53 -42.26
C ASN A 23 -12.46 5.55 -42.54
N SER A 24 -13.63 5.81 -41.93
CA SER A 24 -14.92 5.67 -42.62
C SER A 24 -16.01 6.43 -41.87
N SER A 25 -16.62 7.34 -42.62
CA SER A 25 -17.84 8.10 -42.41
C SER A 25 -19.01 7.30 -41.84
N SER A 26 -19.81 7.92 -40.97
CA SER A 26 -21.26 8.10 -41.17
C SER A 26 -21.86 8.98 -40.06
N THR A 27 -22.35 10.15 -40.46
CA THR A 27 -23.28 11.02 -39.72
C THR A 27 -24.70 10.47 -39.83
N SER A 28 -25.49 10.50 -38.76
CA SER A 28 -26.97 10.57 -38.80
C SER A 28 -27.53 11.00 -37.44
N ASP A 29 -27.90 12.29 -37.40
CA ASP A 29 -29.08 12.90 -36.79
C ASP A 29 -29.52 12.75 -35.33
N ALA A 30 -29.85 13.93 -34.80
CA ALA A 30 -30.44 14.24 -33.52
C ALA A 30 -31.96 14.00 -33.47
N LYS A 31 -32.50 13.66 -32.28
CA LYS A 31 -33.78 14.22 -31.83
C LYS A 31 -33.95 14.19 -30.30
N LYS A 32 -33.77 15.38 -29.73
CA LYS A 32 -34.51 16.05 -28.66
C LYS A 32 -35.74 15.29 -28.11
N ASN A 33 -35.80 15.11 -26.79
CA ASN A 33 -37.07 15.23 -26.06
C ASN A 33 -36.89 16.04 -24.78
N ASP A 34 -37.92 16.83 -24.51
CA ASP A 34 -38.00 17.99 -23.61
C ASP A 34 -38.57 17.61 -22.23
N LYS A 35 -38.18 18.43 -21.24
CA LYS A 35 -38.63 18.66 -19.87
C LYS A 35 -39.74 17.77 -19.26
N THR A 36 -39.49 17.40 -18.00
CA THR A 36 -40.39 17.84 -16.91
C THR A 36 -39.65 18.01 -15.59
N VAL A 37 -39.83 19.19 -15.00
CA VAL A 37 -39.39 19.61 -13.66
C VAL A 37 -40.43 19.14 -12.66
N GLN A 38 -40.03 18.49 -11.55
CA GLN A 38 -40.86 18.51 -10.35
C GLN A 38 -40.05 18.40 -9.05
N SER A 39 -39.96 19.57 -8.40
CA SER A 39 -40.15 19.83 -6.97
C SER A 39 -39.29 19.11 -5.93
N SER A 40 -38.42 19.94 -5.35
CA SER A 40 -37.69 19.86 -4.09
C SER A 40 -38.52 19.36 -2.89
N LYS A 41 -37.99 18.36 -2.20
CA LYS A 41 -38.20 18.13 -0.76
C LYS A 41 -36.87 18.41 -0.05
N PRO A 42 -36.79 19.39 0.87
CA PRO A 42 -35.62 19.54 1.73
C PRO A 42 -35.44 18.28 2.59
N SER A 43 -34.48 17.44 2.20
CA SER A 43 -34.01 16.34 3.03
C SER A 43 -33.13 16.93 4.12
N GLU A 44 -33.64 16.87 5.34
CA GLU A 44 -32.93 17.14 6.58
C GLU A 44 -31.56 16.46 6.56
N ALA A 45 -30.50 17.27 6.69
CA ALA A 45 -29.12 16.83 6.66
C ALA A 45 -28.82 16.00 7.91
N LYS A 46 -29.14 14.71 7.85
CA LYS A 46 -28.55 13.71 8.71
C LYS A 46 -27.04 13.74 8.44
N LYS A 47 -26.26 14.14 9.44
CA LYS A 47 -24.81 14.06 9.44
C LYS A 47 -24.47 12.57 9.24
N GLU A 48 -24.29 12.15 7.99
CA GLU A 48 -23.83 10.80 7.70
C GLU A 48 -22.41 10.71 8.22
N GLU A 49 -22.18 9.81 9.18
CA GLU A 49 -20.81 9.42 9.53
C GLU A 49 -20.08 8.99 8.26
N PRO A 50 -18.81 9.38 8.09
CA PRO A 50 -18.05 9.05 6.90
C PRO A 50 -18.04 7.52 6.72
N LYS A 51 -18.70 7.04 5.66
CA LYS A 51 -18.72 5.62 5.30
C LYS A 51 -17.31 5.22 4.85
N ILE A 52 -16.67 4.31 5.59
CA ILE A 52 -15.35 3.77 5.22
C ILE A 52 -15.43 3.15 3.81
N PRO A 53 -14.55 3.56 2.87
CA PRO A 53 -14.52 3.02 1.51
C PRO A 53 -14.34 1.50 1.48
N MET A 54 -14.85 0.84 0.42
CA MET A 54 -14.71 -0.61 0.27
C MET A 54 -13.24 -1.04 0.22
N GLU A 55 -12.40 -0.30 -0.52
CA GLU A 55 -10.98 -0.58 -0.65
C GLU A 55 -10.28 -0.67 0.72
N TYR A 56 -10.64 0.20 1.66
CA TYR A 56 -10.05 0.26 3.00
C TYR A 56 -10.41 -0.98 3.83
N LYS A 57 -11.64 -1.47 3.70
CA LYS A 57 -12.10 -2.71 4.35
C LYS A 57 -11.37 -3.93 3.78
N THR A 58 -11.18 -3.95 2.47
CA THR A 58 -10.45 -5.03 1.79
C THR A 58 -8.97 -5.01 2.19
N ALA A 59 -8.33 -3.84 2.21
CA ALA A 59 -6.96 -3.67 2.66
C ALA A 59 -6.78 -4.13 4.12
N LEU A 60 -7.70 -3.75 5.02
CA LEU A 60 -7.70 -4.19 6.41
C LEU A 60 -7.83 -5.72 6.54
N THR A 61 -8.70 -6.33 5.74
CA THR A 61 -8.85 -7.79 5.71
C THR A 61 -7.57 -8.46 5.22
N LYS A 62 -6.96 -7.94 4.16
CA LYS A 62 -5.70 -8.45 3.61
C LYS A 62 -4.54 -8.29 4.59
N ALA A 63 -4.49 -7.17 5.31
CA ALA A 63 -3.53 -6.92 6.37
C ALA A 63 -3.57 -8.01 7.44
N GLY A 64 -4.78 -8.34 7.92
CA GLY A 64 -4.97 -9.46 8.86
C GLY A 64 -4.47 -10.80 8.32
N GLN A 65 -4.81 -11.13 7.07
CA GLN A 65 -4.37 -12.38 6.43
C GLN A 65 -2.84 -12.51 6.39
N TYR A 66 -2.12 -11.42 6.09
CA TYR A 66 -0.66 -11.43 6.09
C TYR A 66 -0.06 -11.66 7.48
N LEU A 67 -0.60 -10.98 8.49
CA LEU A 67 -0.14 -11.10 9.88
C LEU A 67 -0.43 -12.48 10.49
N ASP A 68 -1.45 -13.18 9.99
CA ASP A 68 -1.74 -14.55 10.40
C ASP A 68 -0.66 -15.53 9.95
N THR A 69 -0.07 -15.33 8.76
CA THR A 69 0.81 -16.35 8.14
C THR A 69 2.29 -15.99 8.05
N VAL A 70 2.65 -14.71 7.87
CA VAL A 70 4.04 -14.34 7.48
C VAL A 70 4.84 -13.69 8.61
N GLY A 71 4.21 -12.93 9.51
CA GLY A 71 4.95 -12.08 10.44
C GLY A 71 5.53 -10.88 9.70
N MET A 72 4.86 -9.74 9.78
CA MET A 72 5.31 -8.51 9.11
C MET A 72 5.42 -7.37 10.11
N SER A 73 6.41 -6.50 9.87
CA SER A 73 6.48 -5.21 10.56
C SER A 73 5.37 -4.31 10.07
N LYS A 74 5.09 -3.24 10.82
CA LYS A 74 4.12 -2.24 10.40
C LYS A 74 4.50 -1.61 9.05
N ALA A 75 5.78 -1.26 8.88
CA ALA A 75 6.30 -0.68 7.65
C ALA A 75 6.27 -1.66 6.49
N GLY A 76 6.74 -2.90 6.71
CA GLY A 76 6.73 -3.95 5.70
C GLY A 76 5.32 -4.32 5.24
N LEU A 77 4.34 -4.33 6.16
CA LEU A 77 2.94 -4.58 5.82
C LEU A 77 2.35 -3.46 4.96
N GLU A 78 2.65 -2.19 5.27
CA GLU A 78 2.21 -1.04 4.47
C GLU A 78 2.79 -1.12 3.05
N THR A 79 4.10 -1.36 2.93
CA THR A 79 4.78 -1.56 1.64
C THR A 79 4.18 -2.73 0.87
N GLN A 80 3.92 -3.88 1.51
CA GLN A 80 3.30 -5.03 0.87
C GLN A 80 1.91 -4.68 0.29
N LEU A 81 1.09 -3.96 1.04
CA LEU A 81 -0.25 -3.57 0.62
C LEU A 81 -0.23 -2.59 -0.56
N ILE A 82 0.75 -1.70 -0.62
CA ILE A 82 0.88 -0.72 -1.71
C ILE A 82 1.53 -1.37 -2.94
N ASP A 83 2.70 -1.96 -2.76
CA ASP A 83 3.56 -2.35 -3.88
C ASP A 83 3.18 -3.69 -4.47
N ILE A 84 2.62 -4.62 -3.68
CA ILE A 84 2.23 -5.95 -4.16
C ILE A 84 0.72 -6.03 -4.38
N GLU A 85 -0.07 -5.67 -3.36
CA GLU A 85 -1.54 -5.76 -3.44
C GLU A 85 -2.17 -4.59 -4.21
N LYS A 86 -1.41 -3.53 -4.51
CA LYS A 86 -1.83 -2.36 -5.31
C LYS A 86 -2.99 -1.57 -4.68
N PHE A 87 -3.11 -1.59 -3.36
CA PHE A 87 -4.00 -0.66 -2.67
C PHE A 87 -3.48 0.77 -2.75
N SER A 88 -4.39 1.74 -2.72
CA SER A 88 -4.01 3.14 -2.51
C SER A 88 -3.20 3.32 -1.22
N PRO A 89 -2.22 4.26 -1.19
CA PRO A 89 -1.46 4.55 0.03
C PRO A 89 -2.35 4.85 1.24
N GLU A 90 -3.48 5.52 1.03
CA GLU A 90 -4.42 5.86 2.10
C GLU A 90 -5.16 4.62 2.62
N ALA A 91 -5.53 3.67 1.75
CA ALA A 91 -6.15 2.41 2.17
C ALA A 91 -5.16 1.51 2.92
N ALA A 92 -3.91 1.43 2.45
CA ALA A 92 -2.85 0.68 3.13
C ALA A 92 -2.53 1.27 4.51
N LYS A 93 -2.36 2.59 4.59
CA LYS A 93 -2.17 3.30 5.86
C LYS A 93 -3.33 3.06 6.82
N TYR A 94 -4.56 3.18 6.34
CA TYR A 94 -5.75 2.87 7.14
C TYR A 94 -5.71 1.43 7.66
N ALA A 95 -5.36 0.47 6.80
CA ALA A 95 -5.28 -0.94 7.19
C ALA A 95 -4.25 -1.18 8.30
N VAL A 96 -3.02 -0.68 8.17
CA VAL A 96 -1.97 -0.88 9.18
C VAL A 96 -2.22 -0.13 10.49
N GLU A 97 -2.99 0.95 10.46
CA GLU A 97 -3.40 1.68 11.67
C GLU A 97 -4.57 1.03 12.40
N ASN A 98 -5.41 0.27 11.69
CA ASN A 98 -6.65 -0.31 12.24
C ASN A 98 -6.59 -1.84 12.41
N VAL A 99 -5.57 -2.51 11.87
CA VAL A 99 -5.36 -3.94 12.09
C VAL A 99 -5.00 -4.19 13.55
N LYS A 100 -5.66 -5.18 14.16
CA LYS A 100 -5.36 -5.58 15.54
C LYS A 100 -4.12 -6.48 15.51
N ALA A 101 -2.97 -5.91 15.80
CA ALA A 101 -1.69 -6.60 15.79
C ALA A 101 -0.93 -6.35 17.09
N ASP A 102 -0.31 -7.40 17.61
CA ASP A 102 0.79 -7.27 18.55
C ASP A 102 2.10 -7.34 17.73
N TRP A 103 2.73 -6.19 17.52
CA TRP A 103 3.90 -6.08 16.65
C TRP A 103 5.12 -6.82 17.20
N ASN A 104 5.24 -6.94 18.52
CA ASN A 104 6.25 -7.77 19.15
C ASN A 104 6.05 -9.26 18.81
N GLN A 105 4.80 -9.73 18.80
CA GLN A 105 4.48 -11.09 18.37
C GLN A 105 4.69 -11.31 16.87
N GLN A 106 4.48 -10.29 16.04
CA GLN A 106 4.77 -10.37 14.61
C GLN A 106 6.28 -10.46 14.34
N ALA A 107 7.09 -9.70 15.09
CA ALA A 107 8.55 -9.82 15.04
C ALA A 107 9.02 -11.20 15.52
N LEU A 108 8.45 -11.72 16.61
CA LEU A 108 8.77 -13.06 17.11
C LEU A 108 8.41 -14.15 16.10
N LYS A 109 7.24 -14.05 15.46
CA LYS A 109 6.82 -14.98 14.39
C LYS A 109 7.86 -14.98 13.26
N LYS A 110 8.21 -13.80 12.74
CA LYS A 110 9.19 -13.69 11.64
C LYS A 110 10.59 -14.15 12.06
N GLY A 111 11.01 -13.84 13.27
CA GLY A 111 12.27 -14.30 13.84
C GLY A 111 12.35 -15.82 13.96
N LYS A 112 11.28 -16.47 14.45
CA LYS A 112 11.18 -17.93 14.50
C LYS A 112 11.22 -18.56 13.10
N ASP A 113 10.59 -17.92 12.12
CA ASP A 113 10.65 -18.39 10.73
C ASP A 113 12.08 -18.33 10.18
N TYR A 114 12.84 -17.27 10.47
CA TYR A 114 14.25 -17.17 10.07
C TYR A 114 15.13 -18.25 10.71
N VAL A 115 14.96 -18.49 12.01
CA VAL A 115 15.66 -19.59 12.71
C VAL A 115 15.31 -20.93 12.08
N LYS A 116 14.03 -21.19 11.82
CA LYS A 116 13.55 -22.49 11.31
C LYS A 116 13.95 -22.75 9.86
N THR A 117 13.90 -21.75 9.00
CA THR A 117 14.03 -21.91 7.54
C THR A 117 15.42 -21.59 7.02
N VAL A 118 16.15 -20.72 7.70
CA VAL A 118 17.48 -20.23 7.28
C VAL A 118 18.57 -20.51 8.33
N ALA A 119 18.22 -21.04 9.51
CA ALA A 119 19.16 -21.36 10.60
C ALA A 119 20.04 -20.16 11.03
N MET A 120 19.46 -18.96 11.03
CA MET A 120 20.14 -17.75 11.45
C MET A 120 20.42 -17.73 12.96
N SER A 121 21.54 -17.13 13.37
CA SER A 121 21.83 -16.87 14.79
C SER A 121 20.91 -15.76 15.34
N PRO A 122 20.69 -15.68 16.67
CA PRO A 122 19.84 -14.65 17.26
C PRO A 122 20.23 -13.22 16.87
N GLU A 123 21.54 -12.92 16.80
CA GLU A 123 21.99 -11.57 16.43
C GLU A 123 21.76 -11.28 14.95
N ALA A 124 21.97 -12.26 14.06
CA ALA A 124 21.65 -12.11 12.65
C ALA A 124 20.13 -11.93 12.44
N VAL A 125 19.30 -12.62 13.24
CA VAL A 125 17.84 -12.41 13.24
C VAL A 125 17.50 -10.97 13.65
N ARG A 126 18.12 -10.44 14.72
CA ARG A 126 17.90 -9.05 15.15
C ARG A 126 18.21 -8.07 14.02
N GLU A 127 19.39 -8.18 13.43
CA GLU A 127 19.84 -7.31 12.34
C GLU A 127 18.89 -7.40 11.13
N GLN A 128 18.51 -8.62 10.74
CA GLN A 128 17.61 -8.84 9.61
C GLN A 128 16.22 -8.24 9.86
N LEU A 129 15.68 -8.40 11.07
CA LEU A 129 14.39 -7.83 11.45
C LEU A 129 14.38 -6.31 11.36
N VAL A 130 15.46 -5.64 11.76
CA VAL A 130 15.56 -4.17 11.71
C VAL A 130 15.86 -3.66 10.30
N THR A 131 16.87 -4.24 9.65
CA THR A 131 17.44 -3.67 8.42
C THR A 131 16.62 -4.01 7.18
N PHE A 132 16.08 -5.23 7.10
CA PHE A 132 15.38 -5.73 5.92
C PHE A 132 13.87 -5.83 6.12
N GLU A 133 13.44 -6.33 7.28
CA GLU A 133 12.01 -6.46 7.58
C GLU A 133 11.41 -5.16 8.14
N HIS A 134 12.24 -4.17 8.49
CA HIS A 134 11.81 -2.86 8.99
C HIS A 134 10.96 -2.91 10.27
N PHE A 135 11.21 -3.90 11.13
CA PHE A 135 10.77 -3.82 12.52
C PHE A 135 11.55 -2.73 13.26
N THR A 136 10.95 -2.20 14.32
CA THR A 136 11.67 -1.34 15.26
C THR A 136 12.74 -2.15 16.01
N GLN A 137 13.72 -1.46 16.58
CA GLN A 137 14.77 -2.11 17.37
C GLN A 137 14.14 -2.83 18.57
N GLU A 138 13.15 -2.23 19.23
CA GLU A 138 12.47 -2.78 20.38
C GLU A 138 11.70 -4.07 20.05
N GLU A 139 11.05 -4.13 18.89
CA GLU A 139 10.34 -5.33 18.41
C GLU A 139 11.31 -6.46 18.06
N ALA A 140 12.42 -6.13 17.40
CA ALA A 140 13.48 -7.10 17.10
C ALA A 140 14.14 -7.64 18.39
N ASP A 141 14.39 -6.76 19.37
CA ASP A 141 14.94 -7.11 20.67
C ASP A 141 13.99 -8.02 21.46
N PHE A 142 12.69 -7.72 21.42
CA PHE A 142 11.68 -8.61 21.97
C PHE A 142 11.72 -9.98 21.29
N ALA A 143 11.73 -10.03 19.95
CA ALA A 143 11.71 -11.28 19.21
C ALA A 143 12.87 -12.20 19.63
N VAL A 144 14.10 -11.69 19.62
CA VAL A 144 15.29 -12.49 19.93
C VAL A 144 15.38 -12.91 21.40
N ALA A 145 14.85 -12.11 22.32
CA ALA A 145 14.73 -12.50 23.73
C ALA A 145 13.70 -13.63 23.98
N ASN A 146 12.91 -13.99 22.97
CA ASN A 146 11.82 -14.97 23.07
C ASN A 146 11.91 -16.12 22.03
N LEU A 147 13.00 -16.24 21.26
CA LEU A 147 13.15 -17.26 20.21
C LEU A 147 13.05 -18.69 20.73
N ASP A 148 13.62 -18.96 21.91
CA ASP A 148 13.72 -20.30 22.50
C ASP A 148 12.51 -20.70 23.37
N LYS A 149 11.47 -19.87 23.41
CA LYS A 149 10.27 -20.08 24.23
C LYS A 149 9.13 -20.76 23.47
#